data_AF-A0A4Y2LF77-F1
#
_entry.id   AF-A0A4Y2LF77-F1
#
_cell.length_a   1.000
_cell.length_b   1.000
_cell.length_c   1.000
_cell.angle_alpha   90.00
_cell.angle_beta   90.00
_cell.angle_gamma   90.00
#
_symmetry.space_group_name_H-M   'P 1'
#
loop_
_entity.id
_entity.type
_entity.pdbx_description
1 polymer ?
#
loop_
_entity_poly.entity_id
_entity_poly.type
_entity_poly.pdbx_seq_one_letter_code
_entity_poly.pdbx_strand_id
1 'polypeptide(L)'
;MKLIDIPELKAAIASERTSKIRRLHKLLFDFDGDRQNRSRIREFSGFAFQPNDKDFNEKAKLIEEKLSLNELITISNLLLINNEENENEQNRKSYENLSEESVQLPVHNVYKPNISFNDIESIIMPFDGDSHQSIEKWIQLFEDVVNMFNLSDLHKLVFGKRSLKGKAKLYIQSETSVNSWEKLKNLLLSEFGYACNSTELHEMLSKRKLKDDESLEEYFLKMKQLCTRGNVEDTALMQYVINSIPDSVIRKSILYGCQNLSEFKQKLKSL
;
A
#
# COMPACT_ATOMS: atom_id res chain seq x y z
N MET A 1 -31.32 7.52 19.15
CA MET A 1 -30.73 6.65 18.11
C MET A 1 -30.15 5.43 18.80
N LYS A 2 -30.56 4.23 18.40
CA LYS A 2 -30.09 2.94 18.94
C LYS A 2 -29.08 2.32 17.98
N LEU A 3 -28.24 1.40 18.47
CA LEU A 3 -27.29 0.68 17.60
C LEU A 3 -27.97 -0.11 16.47
N ILE A 4 -29.21 -0.58 16.66
CA ILE A 4 -30.01 -1.24 15.62
C ILE A 4 -30.43 -0.31 14.47
N ASP A 5 -30.46 1.01 14.71
CA ASP A 5 -30.87 2.00 13.71
C ASP A 5 -29.78 2.23 12.66
N ILE A 6 -28.56 1.73 12.89
CA ILE A 6 -27.44 1.76 11.94
C ILE A 6 -27.40 0.40 11.20
N PRO A 7 -27.76 0.34 9.91
CA PRO A 7 -27.87 -0.92 9.16
C PRO A 7 -26.59 -1.76 9.17
N GLU A 8 -25.44 -1.11 9.08
CA GLU A 8 -24.12 -1.73 9.04
C GLU A 8 -23.77 -2.40 10.37
N LEU A 9 -24.02 -1.70 11.49
CA LEU A 9 -23.82 -2.26 12.84
C LEU A 9 -24.82 -3.36 13.15
N LYS A 10 -26.08 -3.22 12.73
CA LYS A 10 -27.10 -4.26 12.87
C LYS A 10 -26.67 -5.55 12.19
N ALA A 11 -26.12 -5.46 10.98
CA ALA A 11 -25.58 -6.61 10.25
C ALA A 11 -24.36 -7.21 10.95
N ALA A 12 -23.39 -6.38 11.33
CA ALA A 12 -22.16 -6.82 12.02
C ALA A 12 -22.46 -7.55 13.34
N ILE A 13 -23.34 -7.00 14.19
CA ILE A 13 -23.75 -7.61 15.46
C ILE A 13 -24.51 -8.95 15.23
N ALA A 14 -25.22 -9.08 14.11
CA ALA A 14 -25.95 -10.30 13.77
C ALA A 14 -25.02 -11.44 13.32
N SER A 15 -24.03 -11.14 12.48
CA SER A 15 -23.14 -12.15 11.88
C SER A 15 -21.96 -12.55 12.76
N GLU A 16 -21.61 -11.74 13.75
CA GLU A 16 -20.36 -11.92 14.51
C GLU A 16 -20.41 -13.08 15.52
N ARG A 17 -19.24 -13.67 15.80
CA ARG A 17 -19.09 -14.79 16.76
C ARG A 17 -19.57 -14.41 18.17
N THR A 18 -20.23 -15.34 18.84
CA THR A 18 -20.79 -15.16 20.20
C THR A 18 -19.74 -14.71 21.22
N SER A 19 -18.49 -15.14 21.08
CA SER A 19 -17.39 -14.72 21.96
C SER A 19 -17.09 -13.22 21.87
N LYS A 20 -17.15 -12.62 20.67
CA LYS A 20 -16.93 -11.18 20.47
C LYS A 20 -18.14 -10.36 20.92
N ILE A 21 -19.35 -10.84 20.65
CA ILE A 21 -20.59 -10.26 21.16
C ILE A 21 -20.58 -10.20 22.70
N ARG A 22 -20.05 -11.23 23.36
CA ARG A 22 -19.93 -11.24 24.82
C ARG A 22 -18.97 -10.16 25.34
N ARG A 23 -17.88 -9.91 24.62
CA ARG A 23 -16.91 -8.86 24.94
C ARG A 23 -17.50 -7.46 24.75
N LEU A 24 -18.18 -7.21 23.62
CA LEU A 24 -18.89 -5.95 23.39
C LEU A 24 -19.99 -5.75 24.45
N HIS A 25 -20.77 -6.78 24.77
CA HIS A 25 -21.77 -6.70 25.85
C HIS A 25 -21.14 -6.32 27.18
N LYS A 26 -20.03 -6.98 27.56
CA LYS A 26 -19.31 -6.70 28.79
C LYS A 26 -18.80 -5.26 28.84
N LEU A 27 -18.33 -4.72 27.71
CA LEU A 27 -17.93 -3.32 27.61
C LEU A 27 -19.11 -2.36 27.82
N LEU A 28 -20.24 -2.62 27.16
CA LEU A 28 -21.40 -1.71 27.21
C LEU A 28 -22.12 -1.73 28.56
N PHE A 29 -22.20 -2.90 29.21
CA PHE A 29 -23.07 -3.12 30.37
C PHE A 29 -22.33 -3.55 31.65
N ASP A 30 -21.01 -3.74 31.62
CA ASP A 30 -20.16 -4.14 32.76
C ASP A 30 -20.44 -5.53 33.36
N PHE A 31 -21.03 -6.46 32.59
CA PHE A 31 -21.15 -7.88 32.98
C PHE A 31 -21.11 -8.85 31.78
N ASP A 32 -20.76 -10.11 32.05
CA ASP A 32 -20.49 -11.15 31.02
C ASP A 32 -21.72 -11.59 30.20
N GLY A 33 -22.92 -11.17 30.60
CA GLY A 33 -24.15 -11.37 29.84
C GLY A 33 -24.56 -12.83 29.60
N ASP A 34 -25.64 -13.00 28.81
CA ASP A 34 -26.32 -14.26 28.54
C ASP A 34 -26.73 -14.39 27.05
N ARG A 35 -27.68 -15.29 26.76
CA ARG A 35 -28.17 -15.53 25.39
C ARG A 35 -28.85 -14.29 24.75
N GLN A 36 -29.25 -13.31 25.54
CA GLN A 36 -29.90 -12.07 25.11
C GLN A 36 -28.91 -10.95 24.78
N ASN A 37 -27.60 -11.18 24.86
CA ASN A 37 -26.57 -10.15 24.63
C ASN A 37 -26.78 -9.38 23.31
N ARG A 38 -27.06 -10.07 22.20
CA ARG A 38 -27.31 -9.42 20.90
C ARG A 38 -28.54 -8.51 20.93
N SER A 39 -29.59 -8.91 21.65
CA SER A 39 -30.80 -8.09 21.79
C SER A 39 -30.51 -6.82 22.57
N ARG A 40 -29.80 -6.94 23.70
CA ARG A 40 -29.45 -5.78 24.54
C ARG A 40 -28.53 -4.80 23.82
N ILE A 41 -27.51 -5.30 23.11
CA ILE A 41 -26.61 -4.45 22.32
C ILE A 41 -27.38 -3.71 21.22
N ARG A 42 -28.29 -4.38 20.50
CA ARG A 42 -29.10 -3.74 19.44
C ARG A 42 -29.94 -2.57 19.97
N GLU A 43 -30.49 -2.74 21.16
CA GLU A 43 -31.31 -1.72 21.81
C GLU A 43 -30.50 -0.63 22.54
N PHE A 44 -29.17 -0.74 22.57
CA PHE A 44 -28.30 0.22 23.25
C PHE A 44 -28.34 1.58 22.56
N SER A 45 -28.66 2.63 23.31
CA SER A 45 -28.85 4.00 22.82
C SER A 45 -27.64 4.92 22.99
N GLY A 46 -26.48 4.36 23.36
CA GLY A 46 -25.27 5.12 23.68
C GLY A 46 -25.13 5.41 25.17
N PHE A 47 -23.99 5.97 25.55
CA PHE A 47 -23.75 6.50 26.89
C PHE A 47 -24.20 7.96 26.95
N ALA A 48 -24.80 8.37 28.06
CA ALA A 48 -25.20 9.76 28.30
C ALA A 48 -24.07 10.57 28.97
N PHE A 49 -22.83 10.39 28.51
CA PHE A 49 -21.67 11.07 29.09
C PHE A 49 -21.59 12.53 28.64
N GLN A 50 -21.24 13.42 29.55
CA GLN A 50 -20.75 14.76 29.20
C GLN A 50 -19.21 14.74 29.06
N PRO A 51 -18.60 15.62 28.26
CA PRO A 51 -17.15 15.78 28.25
C PRO A 51 -16.63 16.08 29.66
N ASN A 52 -15.61 15.34 30.12
CA ASN A 52 -15.03 15.41 31.48
C ASN A 52 -15.96 14.97 32.63
N ASP A 53 -17.05 14.25 32.36
CA ASP A 53 -17.89 13.69 33.41
C ASP A 53 -17.16 12.62 34.24
N LYS A 54 -17.50 12.53 35.52
CA LYS A 54 -16.98 11.49 36.43
C LYS A 54 -17.31 10.09 35.89
N ASP A 55 -18.51 9.91 35.37
CA ASP A 55 -18.95 8.64 34.80
C ASP A 55 -18.16 8.24 33.55
N PHE A 56 -17.76 9.22 32.72
CA PHE A 56 -16.88 8.99 31.58
C PHE A 56 -15.49 8.52 32.04
N ASN A 57 -14.90 9.23 33.00
CA ASN A 57 -13.55 8.93 33.49
C ASN A 57 -13.49 7.57 34.22
N GLU A 58 -14.51 7.22 35.00
CA GLU A 58 -14.62 5.89 35.62
C GLU A 58 -14.75 4.80 34.56
N LYS A 59 -15.54 5.04 33.51
CA LYS A 59 -15.67 4.08 32.40
C LYS A 59 -14.37 3.94 31.62
N ALA A 60 -13.68 5.03 31.30
CA ALA A 60 -12.40 5.01 30.60
C ALA A 60 -11.34 4.23 31.40
N LYS A 61 -11.23 4.51 32.70
CA LYS A 61 -10.32 3.79 33.59
C LYS A 61 -10.64 2.28 33.67
N LEU A 62 -11.91 1.91 33.76
CA LEU A 62 -12.33 0.51 33.72
C LEU A 62 -11.95 -0.19 32.41
N ILE A 63 -12.00 0.53 31.29
CA ILE A 63 -11.59 0.01 29.99
C ILE A 63 -10.08 -0.23 29.95
N GLU A 64 -9.29 0.73 30.40
CA GLU A 64 -7.82 0.62 30.46
C GLU A 64 -7.35 -0.52 31.37
N GLU A 65 -8.01 -0.73 32.51
CA GLU A 65 -7.61 -1.75 33.48
C GLU A 65 -8.09 -3.16 33.10
N LYS A 66 -9.24 -3.30 32.44
CA LYS A 66 -9.89 -4.60 32.23
C LYS A 66 -9.85 -5.13 30.80
N LEU A 67 -9.62 -4.27 29.80
CA LEU A 67 -9.55 -4.70 28.40
C LEU A 67 -8.11 -4.70 27.90
N SER A 68 -7.71 -5.80 27.28
CA SER A 68 -6.46 -5.87 26.51
C SER A 68 -6.59 -5.12 25.18
N LEU A 69 -5.44 -4.69 24.64
CA LEU A 69 -5.36 -4.02 23.33
C LEU A 69 -6.00 -4.86 22.20
N ASN A 70 -5.87 -6.19 22.24
CA ASN A 70 -6.52 -7.08 21.26
C ASN A 70 -8.05 -7.07 21.38
N GLU A 71 -8.59 -6.94 22.59
CA GLU A 71 -10.03 -6.84 22.82
C GLU A 71 -10.56 -5.50 22.34
N LEU A 72 -9.83 -4.41 22.56
CA LEU A 72 -10.16 -3.08 22.05
C LEU A 72 -10.17 -3.04 20.53
N ILE A 73 -9.16 -3.61 19.87
CA ILE A 73 -9.13 -3.73 18.40
C ILE A 73 -10.34 -4.52 17.91
N THR A 74 -10.66 -5.63 18.57
CA THR A 74 -11.79 -6.48 18.19
C THR A 74 -13.12 -5.74 18.30
N ILE A 75 -13.29 -4.93 19.35
CA ILE A 75 -14.49 -4.13 19.57
C ILE A 75 -14.56 -2.95 18.60
N SER A 76 -13.44 -2.26 18.37
CA SER A 76 -13.34 -1.14 17.43
C SER A 76 -13.71 -1.58 16.01
N ASN A 77 -13.18 -2.72 15.56
CA ASN A 77 -13.55 -3.33 14.29
C ASN A 77 -15.04 -3.73 14.22
N LEU A 78 -15.62 -4.20 15.33
CA LEU A 78 -17.04 -4.56 15.39
C LEU A 78 -17.96 -3.32 15.34
N LEU A 79 -17.52 -2.20 15.92
CA LEU A 79 -18.22 -0.92 15.92
C LEU A 79 -17.95 -0.08 14.66
N LEU A 80 -17.14 -0.60 13.73
CA LEU A 80 -16.74 0.10 12.50
C LEU A 80 -16.10 1.47 12.82
N ILE A 81 -15.48 1.59 13.99
CA ILE A 81 -14.73 2.78 14.38
C ILE A 81 -13.36 2.61 13.73
N ASN A 82 -13.17 3.27 12.58
CA ASN A 82 -11.84 3.41 12.04
C ASN A 82 -11.05 4.27 13.02
N ASN A 83 -9.93 3.76 13.54
CA ASN A 83 -8.98 4.55 14.32
C ASN A 83 -8.25 5.55 13.38
N GLU A 84 -8.98 6.45 12.71
CA GLU A 84 -8.46 7.58 11.94
C GLU A 84 -8.30 8.84 12.80
N GLU A 85 -8.49 8.75 14.11
CA GLU A 85 -8.19 9.83 15.04
C GLU A 85 -6.80 9.63 15.64
N ASN A 86 -5.79 10.21 14.96
CA ASN A 86 -4.61 10.83 15.57
C ASN A 86 -3.66 11.55 14.57
N GLU A 87 -4.14 12.11 13.45
CA GLU A 87 -3.28 12.98 12.60
C GLU A 87 -3.96 14.27 12.09
N ASN A 88 -5.05 14.74 12.71
CA ASN A 88 -5.84 15.86 12.15
C ASN A 88 -5.94 17.13 12.99
N GLU A 89 -5.03 17.38 13.95
CA GLU A 89 -4.91 18.72 14.57
C GLU A 89 -4.04 19.70 13.78
N GLN A 90 -3.21 19.24 12.84
CA GLN A 90 -2.33 20.13 12.07
C GLN A 90 -2.94 20.68 10.76
N ASN A 91 -4.01 20.05 10.25
CA ASN A 91 -4.59 20.37 8.94
C ASN A 91 -5.78 21.35 8.95
N ARG A 92 -6.21 21.87 10.12
CA ARG A 92 -7.30 22.87 10.17
C ARG A 92 -6.88 24.29 9.78
N LYS A 93 -5.58 24.57 9.57
CA LYS A 93 -5.10 25.93 9.22
C LYS A 93 -4.97 26.20 7.72
N SER A 94 -5.34 25.25 6.84
CA SER A 94 -5.08 25.38 5.40
C SER A 94 -6.33 25.46 4.52
N TYR A 95 -7.53 25.50 5.10
CA TYR A 95 -8.79 25.66 4.36
C TYR A 95 -9.69 26.74 4.98
N GLU A 96 -9.11 27.87 5.37
CA GLU A 96 -9.83 29.15 5.41
C GLU A 96 -9.17 30.03 4.37
N ASN A 97 -9.64 29.93 3.13
CA ASN A 97 -9.58 30.94 2.07
C ASN A 97 -9.94 30.24 0.76
N LEU A 98 -11.24 30.13 0.48
CA LEU A 98 -11.80 30.25 -0.86
C LEU A 98 -13.32 30.44 -0.69
N SER A 99 -13.74 31.58 -1.22
CA SER A 99 -15.05 32.22 -1.19
C SER A 99 -16.25 31.33 -1.50
N GLU A 100 -17.35 31.70 -0.84
CA GLU A 100 -18.74 31.35 -1.13
C GLU A 100 -19.07 31.35 -2.63
N GLU A 101 -19.58 30.24 -3.15
CA GLU A 101 -20.78 30.22 -4.01
C GLU A 101 -21.31 28.79 -4.18
N SER A 102 -22.64 28.69 -4.13
CA SER A 102 -23.47 27.51 -3.92
C SER A 102 -23.74 26.68 -5.18
N VAL A 103 -23.62 25.34 -5.10
CA VAL A 103 -24.61 24.36 -5.63
C VAL A 103 -24.45 23.03 -4.86
N GLN A 104 -25.46 22.61 -4.08
CA GLN A 104 -25.55 21.25 -3.54
C GLN A 104 -26.02 20.28 -4.64
N LEU A 105 -25.19 19.31 -5.00
CA LEU A 105 -25.61 18.09 -5.69
C LEU A 105 -25.71 16.94 -4.67
N PRO A 106 -26.70 16.04 -4.80
CA PRO A 106 -26.92 14.97 -3.85
C PRO A 106 -25.73 14.02 -3.89
N VAL A 107 -25.03 13.91 -2.75
CA VAL A 107 -23.91 13.00 -2.55
C VAL A 107 -24.44 11.57 -2.74
N HIS A 108 -24.27 11.05 -3.97
CA HIS A 108 -24.34 9.63 -4.20
C HIS A 108 -23.34 8.99 -3.22
N ASN A 109 -23.85 8.12 -2.36
CA ASN A 109 -23.04 7.20 -1.57
C ASN A 109 -22.22 6.38 -2.57
N VAL A 110 -21.02 6.86 -2.89
CA VAL A 110 -20.05 6.10 -3.66
C VAL A 110 -19.74 4.92 -2.76
N TYR A 111 -20.24 3.73 -3.14
CA TYR A 111 -19.72 2.47 -2.64
C TYR A 111 -18.20 2.57 -2.74
N LYS A 112 -17.52 2.84 -1.62
CA LYS A 112 -16.07 2.63 -1.56
C LYS A 112 -15.93 1.11 -1.65
N PRO A 113 -15.36 0.55 -2.74
CA PRO A 113 -15.03 -0.86 -2.74
C PRO A 113 -14.17 -1.09 -1.52
N ASN A 114 -14.52 -2.10 -0.72
CA ASN A 114 -13.76 -2.46 0.47
C ASN A 114 -12.46 -3.10 -0.01
N ILE A 115 -11.41 -2.30 -0.18
CA ILE A 115 -10.12 -2.75 -0.70
C ILE A 115 -9.46 -3.59 0.38
N SER A 116 -9.27 -4.89 0.11
CA SER A 116 -8.69 -5.80 1.07
C SER A 116 -7.17 -5.68 1.12
N PHE A 117 -6.57 -6.20 2.19
CA PHE A 117 -5.12 -6.30 2.33
C PHE A 117 -4.47 -7.06 1.16
N ASN A 118 -5.14 -8.09 0.62
CA ASN A 118 -4.65 -8.86 -0.51
C ASN A 118 -4.69 -8.05 -1.81
N ASP A 119 -5.70 -7.20 -1.98
CA ASP A 119 -5.80 -6.32 -3.15
C ASP A 119 -4.64 -5.32 -3.16
N ILE A 120 -4.33 -4.76 -1.99
CA ILE A 120 -3.16 -3.88 -1.80
C ILE A 120 -1.85 -4.67 -2.00
N GLU A 121 -1.74 -5.89 -1.47
CA GLU A 121 -0.54 -6.70 -1.68
C GLU A 121 -0.29 -7.00 -3.16
N SER A 122 -1.35 -7.22 -3.94
CA SER A 122 -1.26 -7.62 -5.35
C SER A 122 -0.66 -6.55 -6.27
N ILE A 123 -0.77 -5.28 -5.89
CA ILE A 123 -0.23 -4.13 -6.64
C ILE A 123 1.19 -3.75 -6.17
N ILE A 124 1.64 -4.29 -5.05
CA ILE A 124 3.00 -4.05 -4.56
C ILE A 124 3.97 -4.91 -5.36
N MET A 125 4.88 -4.23 -6.07
CA MET A 125 5.89 -4.91 -6.87
C MET A 125 6.86 -5.66 -5.97
N PRO A 126 7.21 -6.92 -6.29
CA PRO A 126 8.23 -7.65 -5.53
C PRO A 126 9.63 -7.07 -5.78
N PHE A 127 10.53 -7.21 -4.80
CA PHE A 127 11.95 -6.87 -4.94
C PHE A 127 12.80 -8.08 -4.58
N ASP A 128 13.61 -8.56 -5.52
CA ASP A 128 14.44 -9.75 -5.36
C ASP A 128 15.91 -9.45 -5.03
N GLY A 129 16.36 -8.21 -5.19
CA GLY A 129 17.76 -7.80 -5.03
C GLY A 129 18.70 -8.24 -6.15
N ASP A 130 18.19 -8.99 -7.13
CA ASP A 130 18.94 -9.54 -8.28
C ASP A 130 18.46 -8.99 -9.62
N SER A 131 17.23 -8.50 -9.66
CA SER A 131 16.65 -7.88 -10.83
C SER A 131 17.34 -6.57 -11.15
N HIS A 132 17.20 -6.19 -12.42
CA HIS A 132 17.64 -4.91 -12.94
C HIS A 132 16.91 -3.70 -12.33
N GLN A 133 15.94 -3.92 -11.43
CA GLN A 133 15.19 -2.88 -10.74
C GLN A 133 16.04 -2.17 -9.68
N SER A 134 16.10 -0.84 -9.75
CA SER A 134 16.74 0.00 -8.71
C SER A 134 15.95 -0.09 -7.41
N ILE A 135 16.66 -0.22 -6.29
CA ILE A 135 16.04 -0.23 -4.96
C ILE A 135 15.36 1.11 -4.65
N GLU A 136 15.95 2.22 -5.08
CA GLU A 136 15.39 3.57 -4.93
C GLU A 136 14.06 3.68 -5.67
N LYS A 137 14.01 3.17 -6.91
CA LYS A 137 12.78 3.19 -7.69
C LYS A 137 11.72 2.26 -7.10
N TRP A 138 12.14 1.10 -6.60
CA TRP A 138 11.23 0.18 -5.91
C TRP A 138 10.65 0.82 -4.64
N ILE A 139 11.49 1.43 -3.79
CA ILE A 139 11.05 2.15 -2.58
C ILE A 139 10.06 3.26 -2.95
N GLN A 140 10.34 4.04 -3.99
CA GLN A 140 9.44 5.10 -4.44
C GLN A 140 8.06 4.54 -4.81
N LEU A 141 8.01 3.52 -5.68
CA LEU A 141 6.75 2.91 -6.09
C LEU A 141 6.02 2.23 -4.93
N PHE A 142 6.75 1.65 -3.98
CA PHE A 142 6.20 1.08 -2.76
C PHE A 142 5.56 2.17 -1.88
N GLU A 143 6.27 3.26 -1.63
CA GLU A 143 5.79 4.39 -0.82
C GLU A 143 4.59 5.09 -1.49
N ASP A 144 4.57 5.19 -2.83
CA ASP A 144 3.42 5.70 -3.58
C ASP A 144 2.16 4.87 -3.33
N VAL A 145 2.26 3.52 -3.38
CA VAL A 145 1.13 2.62 -3.08
C VAL A 145 0.68 2.76 -1.63
N VAL A 146 1.62 2.78 -0.69
CA VAL A 146 1.34 2.94 0.73
C VAL A 146 0.63 4.25 1.03
N ASN A 147 1.08 5.35 0.42
CA ASN A 147 0.49 6.67 0.59
C ASN A 147 -0.91 6.74 -0.03
N MET A 148 -1.12 6.08 -1.18
CA MET A 148 -2.43 6.01 -1.84
C MET A 148 -3.53 5.40 -0.96
N PHE A 149 -3.16 4.50 -0.03
CA PHE A 149 -4.09 3.87 0.91
C PHE A 149 -3.93 4.34 2.36
N ASN A 150 -3.17 5.40 2.62
CA ASN A 150 -2.90 5.92 3.97
C ASN A 150 -2.43 4.82 4.96
N LEU A 151 -1.53 3.95 4.51
CA LEU A 151 -1.09 2.81 5.32
C LEU A 151 -0.09 3.25 6.39
N SER A 152 -0.34 2.80 7.63
CA SER A 152 0.56 3.05 8.77
C SER A 152 1.97 2.44 8.60
N ASP A 153 2.91 2.88 9.43
CA ASP A 153 4.29 2.37 9.42
C ASP A 153 4.42 0.87 9.70
N LEU A 154 3.48 0.31 10.49
CA LEU A 154 3.41 -1.13 10.69
C LEU A 154 3.05 -1.85 9.38
N HIS A 155 2.08 -1.32 8.63
CA HIS A 155 1.73 -1.87 7.32
C HIS A 155 2.91 -1.75 6.34
N LYS A 156 3.62 -0.62 6.32
CA LYS A 156 4.85 -0.45 5.51
C LYS A 156 5.87 -1.55 5.81
N LEU A 157 6.10 -1.83 7.09
CA LEU A 157 7.03 -2.89 7.50
C LEU A 157 6.57 -4.28 7.05
N VAL A 158 5.28 -4.61 7.26
CA VAL A 158 4.72 -5.92 6.91
C VAL A 158 4.74 -6.14 5.40
N PHE A 159 4.19 -5.19 4.62
CA PHE A 159 4.17 -5.27 3.17
C PHE A 159 5.56 -5.28 2.59
N GLY A 160 6.44 -4.38 3.06
CA GLY A 160 7.84 -4.29 2.64
C GLY A 160 8.55 -5.65 2.75
N LYS A 161 8.45 -6.31 3.90
CA LYS A 161 9.04 -7.66 4.10
C LYS A 161 8.41 -8.73 3.21
N ARG A 162 7.08 -8.69 2.98
CA ARG A 162 6.37 -9.68 2.15
C ARG A 162 6.69 -9.55 0.67
N SER A 163 6.93 -8.33 0.20
CA SER A 163 7.35 -8.04 -1.17
C SER A 163 8.79 -8.44 -1.46
N LEU A 164 9.62 -8.71 -0.46
CA LEU A 164 10.97 -9.20 -0.69
C LEU A 164 10.98 -10.65 -1.20
N LYS A 165 11.81 -10.90 -2.21
CA LYS A 165 12.12 -12.22 -2.79
C LYS A 165 13.64 -12.37 -2.90
N GLY A 166 14.11 -13.51 -3.42
CA GLY A 166 15.51 -13.71 -3.81
C GLY A 166 16.53 -13.32 -2.73
N LYS A 167 17.63 -12.68 -3.16
CA LYS A 167 18.70 -12.20 -2.29
C LYS A 167 18.24 -11.15 -1.29
N ALA A 168 17.35 -10.23 -1.69
CA ALA A 168 16.83 -9.20 -0.78
C ALA A 168 16.13 -9.80 0.43
N LYS A 169 15.34 -10.87 0.21
CA LYS A 169 14.69 -11.59 1.31
C LYS A 169 15.69 -12.28 2.22
N LEU A 170 16.69 -12.96 1.66
CA LEU A 170 17.72 -13.66 2.43
C LEU A 170 18.53 -12.69 3.29
N TYR A 171 18.92 -11.55 2.73
CA TYR A 171 19.64 -10.49 3.43
C TYR A 171 18.86 -9.97 4.64
N ILE A 172 17.59 -9.59 4.47
CA ILE A 172 16.77 -9.10 5.58
C ILE A 172 16.48 -10.19 6.63
N GLN A 173 16.50 -11.47 6.25
CA GLN A 173 16.38 -12.59 7.19
C GLN A 173 17.65 -12.84 8.02
N SER A 174 18.84 -12.50 7.50
CA SER A 174 20.09 -12.57 8.27
C SER A 174 20.26 -11.41 9.24
N GLU A 175 19.59 -10.28 9.00
CA GLU A 175 19.67 -9.10 9.85
C GLU A 175 18.88 -9.24 11.16
N THR A 176 19.41 -8.66 12.25
CA THR A 176 18.76 -8.68 13.56
C THR A 176 17.87 -7.47 13.79
N SER A 177 16.70 -7.70 14.39
CA SER A 177 15.80 -6.66 14.91
C SER A 177 15.34 -5.62 13.88
N VAL A 178 14.91 -6.05 12.70
CA VAL A 178 14.26 -5.15 11.71
C VAL A 178 12.80 -4.92 12.12
N ASN A 179 12.58 -3.91 12.96
CA ASN A 179 11.29 -3.63 13.62
C ASN A 179 10.60 -2.32 13.18
N SER A 180 11.19 -1.56 12.26
CA SER A 180 10.60 -0.36 11.67
C SER A 180 10.81 -0.33 10.15
N TRP A 181 9.92 0.37 9.43
CA TRP A 181 10.07 0.61 7.99
C TRP A 181 11.38 1.33 7.68
N GLU A 182 11.73 2.36 8.45
CA GLU A 182 12.95 3.15 8.24
C GLU A 182 14.21 2.28 8.34
N LYS A 183 14.28 1.37 9.33
CA LYS A 183 15.40 0.44 9.45
C LYS A 183 15.46 -0.53 8.28
N LEU A 184 14.32 -1.07 7.84
CA LEU A 184 14.24 -1.93 6.66
C LEU A 184 14.73 -1.20 5.40
N LYS A 185 14.25 0.02 5.18
CA LYS A 185 14.60 0.89 4.05
C LYS A 185 16.10 1.17 4.02
N ASN A 186 16.68 1.56 5.15
CA ASN A 186 18.11 1.86 5.25
C ASN A 186 19.00 0.65 5.00
N LEU A 187 18.62 -0.54 5.50
CA LEU A 187 19.34 -1.78 5.22
C LEU A 187 19.30 -2.13 3.73
N LEU A 188 18.11 -2.05 3.11
CA LEU A 188 17.98 -2.34 1.68
C LEU A 188 18.76 -1.34 0.81
N LEU A 189 18.75 -0.05 1.16
CA LEU A 189 19.56 0.96 0.47
C LEU A 189 21.06 0.72 0.67
N SER A 190 21.50 0.35 1.87
CA SER A 190 22.91 0.06 2.12
C SER A 190 23.42 -1.12 1.29
N GLU A 191 22.62 -2.17 1.18
CA GLU A 191 23.04 -3.41 0.49
C GLU A 191 22.84 -3.32 -1.04
N PHE A 192 21.71 -2.76 -1.48
CA PHE A 192 21.29 -2.79 -2.89
C PHE A 192 21.32 -1.43 -3.58
N GLY A 193 21.61 -0.36 -2.85
CA GLY A 193 21.68 1.02 -3.36
C GLY A 193 22.99 1.35 -4.09
N TYR A 194 23.81 0.33 -4.40
CA TYR A 194 24.96 0.53 -5.27
C TYR A 194 24.49 1.00 -6.64
N ALA A 195 24.89 2.21 -7.00
CA ALA A 195 24.79 2.72 -8.36
C ALA A 195 25.78 1.91 -9.22
N CYS A 196 25.26 1.05 -10.10
CA CYS A 196 26.10 0.36 -11.08
C CYS A 196 26.97 1.39 -11.79
N ASN A 197 28.28 1.16 -11.84
CA ASN A 197 29.15 2.07 -12.58
C ASN A 197 28.84 1.96 -14.09
N SER A 198 29.25 2.97 -14.86
CA SER A 198 28.95 3.05 -16.30
C SER A 198 29.37 1.78 -17.04
N THR A 199 30.54 1.22 -16.74
CA THR A 199 31.05 0.01 -17.38
C THR A 199 30.14 -1.20 -17.15
N GLU A 200 29.76 -1.45 -15.90
CA GLU A 200 28.84 -2.54 -15.54
C GLU A 200 27.47 -2.39 -16.20
N LEU A 201 26.95 -1.16 -16.23
CA LEU A 201 25.68 -0.86 -16.89
C LEU A 201 25.74 -1.15 -18.39
N HIS A 202 26.79 -0.69 -19.08
CA HIS A 202 26.99 -0.94 -20.51
C HIS A 202 27.18 -2.44 -20.80
N GLU A 203 27.86 -3.17 -19.92
CA GLU A 203 28.01 -4.62 -20.04
C GLU A 203 26.67 -5.35 -19.87
N MET A 204 25.88 -4.97 -18.86
CA MET A 204 24.53 -5.52 -18.64
C MET A 204 23.60 -5.27 -19.83
N LEU A 205 23.59 -4.04 -20.35
CA LEU A 205 22.81 -3.66 -21.53
C LEU A 205 23.24 -4.44 -22.78
N SER A 206 24.55 -4.67 -22.94
CA SER A 206 25.09 -5.42 -24.08
C SER A 206 24.74 -6.91 -24.02
N LYS A 207 24.81 -7.53 -22.83
CA LYS A 207 24.48 -8.94 -22.59
C LYS A 207 22.99 -9.24 -22.73
N ARG A 208 22.13 -8.27 -22.42
CA ARG A 208 20.68 -8.44 -22.46
C ARG A 208 20.17 -8.49 -23.90
N LYS A 209 19.92 -9.71 -24.42
CA LYS A 209 19.32 -9.96 -25.75
C LYS A 209 17.85 -10.30 -25.67
N LEU A 210 17.10 -10.03 -26.74
CA LEU A 210 15.69 -10.45 -26.87
C LEU A 210 15.59 -11.97 -26.70
N LYS A 211 14.68 -12.43 -25.84
CA LYS A 211 14.38 -13.86 -25.66
C LYS A 211 13.25 -14.30 -26.58
N ASP A 212 13.16 -15.61 -26.82
CA ASP A 212 12.13 -16.20 -27.69
C ASP A 212 10.72 -16.14 -27.08
N ASP A 213 10.62 -16.03 -25.76
CA ASP A 213 9.37 -16.02 -24.98
C ASP A 213 8.83 -14.62 -24.67
N GLU A 214 9.49 -13.55 -25.15
CA GLU A 214 9.09 -12.17 -24.87
C GLU A 214 8.87 -11.36 -26.14
N SER A 215 7.94 -10.43 -26.08
CA SER A 215 7.69 -9.49 -27.17
C SER A 215 8.75 -8.39 -27.26
N LEU A 216 8.89 -7.77 -28.44
CA LEU A 216 9.76 -6.60 -28.64
C LEU A 216 9.38 -5.43 -27.71
N GLU A 217 8.09 -5.23 -27.45
CA GLU A 217 7.60 -4.18 -26.54
C GLU A 217 8.02 -4.46 -25.10
N GLU A 218 7.83 -5.68 -24.60
CA GLU A 218 8.26 -6.09 -23.26
C GLU A 218 9.78 -5.98 -23.09
N TYR A 219 10.53 -6.39 -24.11
CA TYR A 219 11.97 -6.26 -24.14
C TYR A 219 12.41 -4.80 -24.06
N PHE A 220 11.80 -3.91 -24.85
CA PHE A 220 12.07 -2.48 -24.82
C PHE A 220 11.83 -1.87 -23.44
N LEU A 221 10.71 -2.22 -22.78
CA LEU A 221 10.41 -1.74 -21.43
C LEU A 221 11.45 -2.21 -20.41
N LYS A 222 11.91 -3.47 -20.50
CA LYS A 222 12.99 -4.00 -19.64
C LYS A 222 14.32 -3.30 -19.89
N MET A 223 14.66 -2.99 -21.14
CA MET A 223 15.87 -2.21 -21.48
C MET A 223 15.78 -0.78 -20.95
N LYS A 224 14.61 -0.15 -21.04
CA LYS A 224 14.37 1.18 -20.45
C LYS A 224 14.54 1.17 -18.92
N GLN A 225 14.05 0.13 -18.25
CA GLN A 225 14.23 -0.04 -16.80
C GLN A 225 15.71 -0.15 -16.42
N LEU A 226 16.51 -0.91 -17.18
CA LEU A 226 17.97 -0.99 -17.01
C LEU A 226 18.64 0.39 -17.12
N CYS A 227 18.30 1.15 -18.18
CA CYS A 227 18.86 2.48 -18.43
C CYS A 227 18.54 3.50 -17.34
N THR A 228 17.43 3.32 -16.60
CA THR A 228 17.02 4.22 -15.51
C THR A 228 18.05 4.22 -14.36
N ARG A 229 18.83 3.14 -14.23
CA ARG A 229 19.80 2.95 -13.13
C ARG A 229 21.09 3.76 -13.27
N GLY A 230 21.41 4.24 -14.48
CA GLY A 230 22.65 5.01 -14.71
C GLY A 230 22.49 6.15 -15.69
N ASN A 231 21.29 6.73 -15.77
CA ASN A 231 20.99 7.92 -16.58
C ASN A 231 21.48 7.81 -18.03
N VAL A 232 21.21 6.67 -18.67
CA VAL A 232 21.60 6.41 -20.06
C VAL A 232 20.74 7.25 -20.99
N GLU A 233 21.37 7.93 -21.94
CA GLU A 233 20.68 8.72 -22.95
C GLU A 233 19.72 7.86 -23.79
N ASP A 234 18.59 8.46 -24.18
CA ASP A 234 17.59 7.81 -25.03
C ASP A 234 18.18 7.28 -26.35
N THR A 235 19.17 8.01 -26.91
CA THR A 235 19.94 7.62 -28.09
C THR A 235 20.68 6.30 -27.88
N ALA A 236 21.39 6.18 -26.75
CA ALA A 236 22.12 4.97 -26.39
C ALA A 236 21.15 3.80 -26.11
N LEU A 237 20.03 4.03 -25.43
CA LEU A 237 18.99 3.03 -25.23
C LEU A 237 18.45 2.49 -26.56
N MET A 238 18.10 3.37 -27.50
CA MET A 238 17.65 2.96 -28.84
C MET A 238 18.71 2.10 -29.54
N GLN A 239 19.98 2.50 -29.48
CA GLN A 239 21.07 1.75 -30.10
C GLN A 239 21.26 0.36 -29.48
N TYR A 240 21.17 0.25 -28.14
CA TYR A 240 21.23 -1.05 -27.46
C TYR A 240 20.10 -1.98 -27.89
N VAL A 241 18.89 -1.44 -28.02
CA VAL A 241 17.71 -2.20 -28.46
C VAL A 241 17.84 -2.63 -29.93
N ILE A 242 18.31 -1.76 -30.83
CA ILE A 242 18.53 -2.13 -32.24
C ILE A 242 19.59 -3.24 -32.36
N ASN A 243 20.67 -3.13 -31.60
CA ASN A 243 21.80 -4.07 -31.65
C ASN A 243 21.46 -5.46 -31.07
N SER A 244 20.42 -5.58 -30.26
CA SER A 244 20.05 -6.83 -29.59
C SER A 244 18.96 -7.63 -30.30
N ILE A 245 18.28 -7.04 -31.29
CA ILE A 245 17.31 -7.72 -32.14
C ILE A 245 18.08 -8.65 -33.10
N PRO A 246 17.65 -9.91 -33.30
CA PRO A 246 18.26 -10.80 -34.30
C PRO A 246 18.22 -10.18 -35.70
N ASP A 247 19.25 -10.41 -36.53
CA ASP A 247 19.38 -9.80 -37.87
C ASP A 247 18.29 -10.26 -38.85
N SER A 248 17.11 -9.68 -38.71
CA SER A 248 16.16 -9.51 -39.79
C SER A 248 16.47 -8.18 -40.44
N VAL A 249 17.09 -8.20 -41.63
CA VAL A 249 17.53 -7.01 -42.39
C VAL A 249 16.43 -5.94 -42.52
N ILE A 250 15.16 -6.37 -42.52
CA ILE A 250 13.98 -5.50 -42.62
C ILE A 250 13.61 -4.83 -41.28
N ARG A 251 13.85 -5.49 -40.14
CA ARG A 251 13.43 -5.01 -38.81
C ARG A 251 14.35 -3.91 -38.27
N LYS A 252 15.66 -4.01 -38.51
CA LYS A 252 16.63 -3.02 -38.01
C LYS A 252 16.65 -1.72 -38.83
N SER A 253 16.50 -1.80 -40.16
CA SER A 253 16.57 -0.62 -41.05
C SER A 253 15.45 0.40 -40.78
N ILE A 254 14.24 -0.07 -40.44
CA ILE A 254 13.10 0.78 -40.07
C ILE A 254 13.40 1.56 -38.77
N LEU A 255 14.16 0.96 -37.85
CA LEU A 255 14.46 1.52 -36.53
C LEU A 255 15.63 2.52 -36.53
N TYR A 256 16.62 2.37 -37.42
CA TYR A 256 17.75 3.30 -37.52
C TYR A 256 17.35 4.74 -37.92
N GLY A 257 16.16 4.94 -38.49
CA GLY A 257 15.66 6.25 -38.89
C GLY A 257 14.96 7.06 -37.79
N CYS A 258 14.83 6.54 -36.57
CA CYS A 258 14.07 7.20 -35.51
C CYS A 258 14.90 8.31 -34.84
N GLN A 259 14.34 9.51 -34.71
CA GLN A 259 15.04 10.63 -34.05
C GLN A 259 14.73 10.75 -32.55
N ASN A 260 13.63 10.15 -32.10
CA ASN A 260 13.21 10.21 -30.71
C ASN A 260 12.52 8.91 -30.27
N LEU A 261 12.44 8.76 -28.95
CA LEU A 261 11.93 7.56 -28.30
C LEU A 261 10.43 7.30 -28.57
N SER A 262 9.67 8.36 -28.90
CA SER A 262 8.25 8.25 -29.27
C SER A 262 8.09 7.59 -30.64
N GLU A 263 8.82 8.08 -31.65
CA GLU A 263 8.85 7.50 -33.00
C GLU A 263 9.37 6.06 -32.97
N PHE A 264 10.44 5.82 -32.21
CA PHE A 264 11.02 4.49 -32.03
C PHE A 264 10.00 3.50 -31.45
N LYS A 265 9.25 3.93 -30.42
CA LYS A 265 8.18 3.12 -29.83
C LYS A 265 7.05 2.83 -30.83
N GLN A 266 6.64 3.81 -31.64
CA GLN A 266 5.60 3.59 -32.66
C GLN A 266 6.03 2.56 -33.71
N LYS A 267 7.27 2.66 -34.20
CA LYS A 267 7.81 1.73 -35.18
C LYS A 267 8.01 0.33 -34.60
N LEU A 268 8.45 0.21 -33.34
CA LEU A 268 8.53 -1.08 -32.64
C LEU A 268 7.20 -1.83 -32.61
N LYS A 269 6.06 -1.12 -32.49
CA LYS A 269 4.72 -1.73 -32.52
C LYS A 269 4.28 -2.23 -33.89
N SER A 270 4.93 -1.75 -34.95
CA SER A 270 4.60 -2.09 -36.33
C SER A 270 5.41 -3.27 -36.88
N LEU A 271 6.33 -3.83 -36.08
CA LEU A 271 7.21 -4.95 -36.41
C LEU A 271 6.73 -6.26 -35.79
#